data_AF-A0A814YQK2-F1
#
_entry.id   AF-A0A814YQK2-F1
#
_cell.length_a   1.000
_cell.length_b   1.000
_cell.length_c   1.000
_cell.angle_alpha   90.00
_cell.angle_beta   90.00
_cell.angle_gamma   90.00
#
_symmetry.space_group_name_H-M   'P 1'
#
loop_
_entity.id
_entity.type
_entity.pdbx_description
1 polymer ?
#
loop_
_entity_poly.entity_id
_entity_poly.type
_entity_poly.pdbx_seq_one_letter_code
_entity_poly.pdbx_strand_id
1 'polypeptide(L)'
;MYVDASSDRVIVIFPTIFKDVDDNIIGRVFMEEFKERRRQFQQAPRVIVSYRTPPEELKDMYEACIDDSISYLTFVPFPHHTKEVARDNTIKLIHTLRNYFHYHIKCCTICVDR
;
A
#
# COMPACT_ATOMS: atom_id res chain seq x y z
N MET A 1 -2.61 7.24 -6.79
CA MET A 1 -1.26 6.68 -6.53
C MET A 1 -0.32 7.86 -6.59
N TYR A 2 0.42 8.10 -5.52
CA TYR A 2 1.40 9.17 -5.46
C TYR A 2 2.80 8.55 -5.46
N VAL A 3 3.72 9.18 -6.17
CA VAL A 3 5.12 8.76 -6.22
C VAL A 3 5.95 9.99 -5.92
N ASP A 4 6.76 9.90 -4.87
CA ASP A 4 7.75 10.90 -4.54
C ASP A 4 9.15 10.29 -4.70
N ALA A 5 10.01 10.99 -5.41
CA ALA A 5 11.36 10.53 -5.73
C ALA A 5 12.35 11.56 -5.22
N SER A 6 13.05 11.21 -4.14
CA SER A 6 14.16 11.97 -3.58
C SER A 6 15.50 11.41 -4.08
N SER A 7 16.60 12.12 -3.79
CA SER A 7 17.94 11.71 -4.23
C SER A 7 18.40 10.36 -3.67
N ASP A 8 17.91 9.97 -2.49
CA ASP A 8 18.33 8.79 -1.74
C ASP A 8 17.26 7.68 -1.68
N ARG A 9 16.00 8.00 -1.98
CA ARG A 9 14.87 7.09 -1.82
C ARG A 9 13.72 7.40 -2.77
N VAL A 10 12.93 6.37 -3.06
CA VAL A 10 11.63 6.50 -3.72
C VAL A 10 10.55 6.09 -2.73
N ILE A 11 9.45 6.82 -2.71
CA ILE A 11 8.28 6.57 -1.88
C ILE A 11 7.08 6.44 -2.82
N VAL A 12 6.30 5.37 -2.65
CA VAL A 12 5.08 5.13 -3.42
C VAL A 12 3.92 4.99 -2.46
N ILE A 13 2.91 5.85 -2.59
CA ILE A 13 1.77 5.91 -1.68
C ILE A 13 0.49 5.56 -2.43
N PHE A 14 -0.22 4.57 -1.91
CA PHE A 14 -1.51 4.12 -2.41
C PHE A 14 -2.61 4.51 -1.43
N PRO A 15 -3.39 5.57 -1.72
CA PRO A 15 -4.66 5.77 -1.04
C PRO A 15 -5.64 4.68 -1.49
N THR A 16 -6.29 4.03 -0.53
CA THR A 16 -7.34 3.05 -0.77
C THR A 16 -8.57 3.44 0.04
N ILE A 17 -9.72 3.51 -0.62
CA ILE A 17 -11.00 3.88 -0.01
C ILE A 17 -11.89 2.64 -0.09
N PHE A 18 -12.35 2.18 1.07
CA PHE A 18 -13.31 1.08 1.16
C PHE A 18 -14.71 1.67 1.34
N LYS A 19 -15.62 1.36 0.42
CA LYS A 19 -17.00 1.87 0.48
C LYS A 19 -17.85 1.10 1.49
N ASP A 20 -17.58 -0.20 1.60
CA ASP A 20 -18.26 -1.10 2.51
C ASP A 20 -17.51 -1.14 3.85
N VAL A 21 -18.25 -1.19 4.95
CA VAL A 21 -17.70 -1.19 6.30
C VAL A 21 -16.96 -2.51 6.59
N ASP A 22 -17.46 -3.63 6.08
CA ASP A 22 -16.86 -4.94 6.29
C ASP A 22 -15.57 -5.08 5.49
N ASP A 23 -15.57 -4.62 4.23
CA ASP A 23 -14.35 -4.56 3.40
C ASP A 23 -13.29 -3.63 4.02
N ASN A 24 -13.70 -2.56 4.71
CA ASN A 24 -12.78 -1.69 5.43
C ASN A 24 -12.11 -2.43 6.59
N ILE A 25 -12.87 -3.16 7.40
CA ILE A 25 -12.32 -3.95 8.52
C ILE A 25 -11.35 -5.03 7.99
N ILE A 26 -11.77 -5.81 7.00
CA ILE A 26 -10.94 -6.86 6.38
C ILE A 26 -9.69 -6.24 5.74
N GLY A 27 -9.86 -5.13 5.01
CA GLY A 27 -8.77 -4.39 4.39
C GLY A 27 -7.74 -3.93 5.40
N ARG A 28 -8.16 -3.38 6.54
CA ARG A 28 -7.25 -2.97 7.62
C ARG A 28 -6.42 -4.13 8.16
N VAL A 29 -7.06 -5.27 8.43
CA VAL A 29 -6.37 -6.49 8.89
C VAL A 29 -5.37 -6.98 7.85
N PHE A 30 -5.77 -7.03 6.58
CA PHE A 30 -4.90 -7.46 5.48
C PHE A 30 -3.67 -6.55 5.33
N MET A 31 -3.84 -5.23 5.50
CA MET A 31 -2.74 -4.27 5.45
C MET A 31 -1.74 -4.44 6.61
N GLU A 32 -2.22 -4.66 7.84
CA GLU A 32 -1.33 -4.96 8.97
C GLU A 32 -0.57 -6.27 8.76
N GLU A 33 -1.25 -7.34 8.33
CA GLU A 33 -0.59 -8.60 7.97
C GLU A 33 0.50 -8.37 6.91
N PHE A 34 0.21 -7.57 5.88
CA PHE A 34 1.18 -7.27 4.83
C PHE A 34 2.43 -6.55 5.38
N LYS A 35 2.25 -5.65 6.34
CA LYS A 35 3.34 -4.99 7.08
C LYS A 35 4.10 -5.96 7.99
N GLU A 36 3.43 -6.90 8.64
CA GLU A 36 4.06 -7.91 9.51
C GLU A 36 4.84 -8.96 8.72
N ARG A 37 4.31 -9.44 7.59
CA ARG A 37 4.96 -10.45 6.74
C ARG A 37 6.30 -10.01 6.21
N ARG A 38 6.52 -8.70 6.08
CA ARG A 38 7.84 -8.13 5.75
C ARG A 38 8.93 -8.56 6.74
N ARG A 39 8.61 -8.87 8.01
CA ARG A 39 9.59 -9.39 8.98
C ARG A 39 10.24 -10.70 8.51
N GLN A 40 9.50 -11.52 7.76
CA GLN A 40 10.01 -12.77 7.18
C GLN A 40 10.84 -12.51 5.91
N PHE A 41 10.56 -11.42 5.19
CA PHE A 41 11.23 -11.05 3.94
C PHE A 41 12.02 -9.75 4.10
N GLN A 42 13.19 -9.83 4.74
CA GLN A 42 14.00 -8.65 5.06
C GLN A 42 14.42 -7.83 3.83
N GLN A 43 14.61 -8.49 2.68
CA GLN A 43 14.98 -7.88 1.41
C GLN A 43 13.82 -7.16 0.70
N ALA A 44 12.57 -7.39 1.12
CA ALA A 44 11.41 -6.77 0.52
C ALA A 44 11.32 -5.26 0.85
N PRO A 45 10.64 -4.45 0.03
CA PRO A 45 10.39 -3.04 0.31
C PRO A 45 9.80 -2.82 1.70
N ARG A 46 10.14 -1.70 2.32
CA ARG A 46 9.51 -1.32 3.58
C ARG A 46 8.06 -0.90 3.30
N VAL A 47 7.15 -1.33 4.16
CA VAL A 47 5.74 -0.98 4.08
C VAL A 47 5.34 -0.24 5.35
N ILE A 48 4.61 0.86 5.19
CA ILE A 48 4.02 1.64 6.27
C ILE A 48 2.54 1.76 5.97
N VAL A 49 1.71 1.57 7.00
CA VAL A 49 0.27 1.70 6.91
C VAL A 49 -0.16 2.87 7.77
N SER A 50 -0.97 3.75 7.22
CA SER A 50 -1.56 4.88 7.94
C SER A 50 -3.06 4.89 7.70
N TYR A 51 -3.82 5.02 8.79
CA TYR A 51 -5.28 5.05 8.75
C TYR A 51 -5.76 6.46 8.98
N ARG A 52 -6.87 6.81 8.31
CA ARG A 52 -7.62 8.07 8.46
C ARG A 52 -6.89 9.34 8.02
N THR A 53 -5.61 9.43 8.32
CA THR A 53 -4.78 10.61 8.11
C THR A 53 -3.74 10.30 7.04
N PRO A 54 -3.50 11.25 6.11
CA PRO A 54 -2.46 11.10 5.13
C PRO A 54 -1.08 11.11 5.82
N PRO A 55 -0.11 10.36 5.27
CA PRO A 55 1.27 10.43 5.72
C PRO A 55 1.85 11.84 5.47
N GLU A 56 2.94 12.17 6.15
CA GLU A 56 3.49 13.52 6.19
C GLU A 56 3.87 14.05 4.81
N GLU A 57 4.35 13.17 3.93
CA GLU A 57 4.68 13.46 2.53
C GLU A 57 3.48 13.93 1.70
N LEU A 58 2.25 13.70 2.17
CA LEU A 58 1.00 14.11 1.50
C LEU A 58 0.19 15.16 2.26
N LYS A 59 0.59 15.60 3.45
CA LYS A 59 -0.24 16.48 4.31
C LYS A 59 -0.65 17.79 3.65
N ASP A 60 0.22 18.36 2.81
CA ASP A 60 -0.02 19.66 2.17
C ASP A 60 -0.63 19.54 0.76
N MET A 61 -0.91 18.32 0.30
CA MET A 61 -1.54 18.10 -1.01
C MET A 61 -3.06 18.25 -0.90
N TYR A 62 -3.64 19.03 -1.81
CA TYR A 62 -5.10 19.27 -1.87
C TYR A 62 -5.93 17.98 -1.99
N GLU A 63 -5.36 16.92 -2.59
CA GLU A 63 -6.03 15.63 -2.80
C GLU A 63 -5.87 14.65 -1.63
N ALA A 64 -5.20 15.05 -0.54
CA ALA A 64 -5.03 14.22 0.64
C ALA A 64 -6.28 14.28 1.52
N CYS A 65 -7.14 13.27 1.41
CA CYS A 65 -8.39 13.18 2.17
C CYS A 65 -8.13 12.69 3.61
N ILE A 66 -8.80 13.31 4.58
CA ILE A 66 -8.90 12.81 5.94
C ILE A 66 -10.30 12.21 6.10
N ASP A 67 -10.40 10.89 6.19
CA ASP A 67 -11.68 10.16 6.25
C ASP A 67 -11.51 8.82 6.98
N ASP A 68 -12.52 8.33 7.70
CA ASP A 68 -12.40 7.05 8.41
C ASP A 68 -12.40 5.83 7.46
N SER A 69 -12.84 6.02 6.23
CA SER A 69 -12.88 4.99 5.18
C SER A 69 -11.63 4.96 4.29
N ILE A 70 -10.69 5.91 4.47
CA ILE A 70 -9.42 5.92 3.74
C ILE A 70 -8.30 5.27 4.55
N SER A 71 -7.51 4.46 3.85
CA SER A 71 -6.27 3.89 4.34
C SER A 71 -5.16 4.16 3.33
N TYR A 72 -4.01 4.60 3.83
CA TYR A 72 -2.82 4.89 3.05
C TYR A 72 -1.80 3.78 3.22
N LEU A 73 -1.36 3.22 2.09
CA LEU A 73 -0.30 2.23 2.04
C LEU A 73 0.95 2.84 1.41
N THR A 74 2.00 3.00 2.19
CA THR A 74 3.25 3.61 1.76
C THR A 74 4.33 2.53 1.59
N PHE A 75 4.88 2.45 0.39
CA PHE A 75 6.03 1.60 0.06
C PHE A 75 7.28 2.45 -0.07
N VAL A 76 8.36 1.94 0.53
CA VAL A 76 9.70 2.52 0.38
C VAL A 76 10.62 1.42 -0.17
N PRO A 77 10.78 1.34 -1.50
CA PRO A 77 11.73 0.42 -2.12
C PRO A 77 13.16 0.82 -1.79
N PHE A 78 13.98 -0.16 -1.43
CA PHE A 78 15.43 0.01 -1.33
C PHE A 78 16.10 0.23 -2.70
N PRO A 79 17.33 0.79 -2.75
CA PRO A 79 18.05 1.06 -3.99
C PRO A 79 18.21 -0.14 -4.92
N HIS A 80 18.30 -1.38 -4.41
CA HIS A 80 18.39 -2.55 -5.27
C HIS A 80 17.11 -2.87 -6.05
N HIS A 81 15.96 -2.35 -5.62
CA HIS A 81 14.69 -2.50 -6.36
C HIS A 81 14.57 -1.51 -7.53
N THR A 82 15.34 -0.42 -7.51
CA THR A 82 15.32 0.63 -8.55
C THR A 82 16.48 0.50 -9.54
N LYS A 83 17.42 -0.43 -9.31
CA LYS A 83 18.47 -0.79 -10.27
C LYS A 83 17.86 -1.30 -11.58
N GLU A 84 18.52 -1.00 -12.69
CA GLU A 84 18.07 -1.32 -14.06
C GLU A 84 17.60 -2.79 -14.22
N VAL A 85 18.35 -3.73 -13.65
CA VAL A 85 18.03 -5.17 -13.71
C VAL A 85 16.69 -5.52 -13.04
N ALA A 86 16.32 -4.84 -11.96
CA ALA A 86 15.12 -5.13 -11.18
C ALA A 86 13.97 -4.14 -11.43
N ARG A 87 14.26 -2.98 -12.02
CA ARG A 87 13.35 -1.84 -12.14
C ARG A 87 12.03 -2.22 -12.81
N ASP A 88 12.10 -2.88 -13.96
CA ASP A 88 10.89 -3.18 -14.74
C ASP A 88 9.97 -4.17 -14.00
N ASN A 89 10.56 -5.14 -13.31
CA ASN A 89 9.82 -6.07 -12.47
C ASN A 89 9.19 -5.35 -11.26
N THR A 90 9.93 -4.47 -10.59
CA THR A 90 9.43 -3.66 -9.47
C THR A 90 8.26 -2.78 -9.92
N ILE A 91 8.38 -2.10 -11.06
CA ILE A 91 7.30 -1.26 -11.63
C ILE A 91 6.07 -2.12 -11.90
N LYS A 92 6.22 -3.29 -12.53
CA LYS A 92 5.11 -4.20 -12.82
C LYS A 92 4.39 -4.61 -11.53
N LEU A 93 5.12 -5.04 -10.51
CA LEU A 93 4.55 -5.47 -9.24
C LEU A 93 3.80 -4.33 -8.55
N ILE A 94 4.43 -3.15 -8.42
CA ILE A 94 3.84 -1.97 -7.81
C ILE A 94 2.57 -1.53 -8.56
N HIS A 95 2.58 -1.55 -9.90
CA HIS A 95 1.44 -1.16 -10.71
C HIS A 95 0.26 -2.14 -10.60
N THR A 96 0.54 -3.44 -10.48
CA THR A 96 -0.52 -4.46 -10.31
C THR A 96 -1.06 -4.55 -8.88
N LEU A 97 -0.34 -4.00 -7.92
CA LEU A 97 -0.62 -4.12 -6.49
C LEU A 97 -2.04 -3.68 -6.11
N ARG A 98 -2.52 -2.56 -6.66
CA ARG A 98 -3.88 -2.08 -6.37
C ARG A 98 -4.94 -3.11 -6.72
N ASN A 99 -4.81 -3.75 -7.89
CA ASN A 99 -5.76 -4.77 -8.32
C ASN A 99 -5.63 -6.04 -7.48
N TYR A 100 -4.39 -6.40 -7.12
CA TYR A 100 -4.11 -7.51 -6.21
C TYR A 100 -4.81 -7.34 -4.85
N PHE A 101 -4.66 -6.18 -4.19
CA PHE A 101 -5.31 -5.92 -2.90
C PHE A 101 -6.84 -6.04 -2.97
N HIS A 102 -7.48 -5.34 -3.92
CA HIS A 102 -8.94 -5.38 -4.01
C HIS A 102 -9.47 -6.77 -4.38
N TYR A 103 -8.75 -7.52 -5.23
CA TYR A 103 -9.13 -8.88 -5.57
C TYR A 103 -9.08 -9.79 -4.34
N HIS A 104 -7.97 -9.76 -3.58
CA HIS A 104 -7.82 -10.62 -2.42
C HIS A 104 -8.78 -10.28 -1.28
N ILE A 105 -9.07 -9.00 -1.04
CA ILE A 105 -10.07 -8.59 -0.04
C ILE A 105 -11.44 -9.18 -0.40
N LYS A 106 -11.88 -9.03 -1.66
CA LYS A 106 -13.14 -9.63 -2.12
C LYS A 106 -13.18 -11.14 -1.99
N CYS A 107 -12.07 -11.83 -2.30
CA CYS A 107 -11.97 -13.27 -2.09
C CYS A 107 -12.10 -13.65 -0.61
N CYS A 108 -11.50 -12.88 0.29
CA CYS A 108 -11.64 -13.08 1.73
C CYS A 108 -13.08 -12.88 2.20
N THR A 109 -13.77 -11.82 1.74
CA THR A 109 -15.18 -11.58 2.08
C THR A 109 -16.05 -12.77 1.67
N ILE A 110 -15.91 -13.28 0.43
CA ILE A 110 -16.64 -14.47 -0.04
C ILE A 110 -16.34 -15.73 0.78
N CYS A 111 -15.10 -15.88 1.26
CA CYS A 111 -14.71 -17.03 2.08
C CYS A 111 -15.28 -16.98 3.50
N VAL A 112 -15.52 -15.79 4.05
CA VAL A 112 -16.09 -15.60 5.39
C VAL A 112 -17.61 -15.76 5.40
N ASP A 113 -18.27 -15.44 4.29
CA ASP A 113 -19.72 -15.61 4.10
C ASP A 113 -20.16 -17.07 3.82
N ARG A 114 -19.23 -18.04 3.81
CA ARG A 114 -19.50 -19.48 3.67
C ARG A 114 -19.25 -20.23 4.97
#